data_AF-Q54US2-F1
#
_entry.id   AF-Q54US2-F1
#
_cell.length_a   1.000
_cell.length_b   1.000
_cell.length_c   1.000
_cell.angle_alpha   90.00
_cell.angle_beta   90.00
_cell.angle_gamma   90.00
#
_symmetry.space_group_name_H-M   'P 1'
#
loop_
_entity.id
_entity.type
_entity.pdbx_description
1 polymer ?
#
loop_
_entity_poly.entity_id
_entity_poly.type
_entity_poly.pdbx_seq_one_letter_code
_entity_poly.pdbx_strand_id
1 'polypeptide(L)'
;MYHLYKKVFGNIVLSKKIFSYCRLYKKNIFITFEQIQSLIEYQEREYIESLCIEDKPDHLLKVGDLPIGGVLKNLTINSLSNLESGECVPHGVEAITLVHSYFEYPNNNYDDSFHLESLPSTVHTLKHISLSKPKNESNCVFVVPPNFKSISFNDFIQWSISKETKNNFIQIPDIRSKSFLKS
;
A
#
# COMPACT_ATOMS: atom_id res chain seq x y z
N MET A 1 1.91 20.03 32.91
CA MET A 1 2.90 19.53 31.92
C MET A 1 4.35 19.70 32.37
N TYR A 2 4.79 20.91 32.76
CA TYR A 2 6.19 21.20 33.13
C TYR A 2 6.78 20.30 34.23
N HIS A 3 5.99 19.97 35.25
CA HIS A 3 6.48 19.17 36.39
C HIS A 3 6.81 17.71 35.99
N LEU A 4 6.02 17.13 35.09
CA LEU A 4 6.26 15.79 34.54
C LEU A 4 7.47 15.80 33.61
N TYR A 5 7.58 16.80 32.74
CA TYR A 5 8.75 16.98 31.87
C TYR A 5 10.05 17.04 32.68
N LYS A 6 10.07 17.86 33.75
CA LYS A 6 11.24 17.97 34.64
C LYS A 6 11.55 16.65 35.35
N LYS A 7 10.55 15.86 35.74
CA LYS A 7 10.76 14.53 36.36
C LYS A 7 11.32 13.50 35.38
N VAL A 8 10.81 13.46 34.15
CA VAL A 8 11.28 12.53 33.10
C VAL A 8 12.68 12.89 32.64
N PHE A 9 12.90 14.15 32.25
CA PHE A 9 14.18 14.60 31.69
C PHE A 9 15.25 14.91 32.75
N GLY A 10 14.84 15.16 34.00
CA GLY A 10 15.76 15.24 35.14
C GLY A 10 16.30 13.87 35.58
N ASN A 11 15.66 12.78 35.18
CA ASN A 11 16.19 11.43 35.37
C ASN A 11 17.12 11.08 34.20
N ILE A 12 18.43 11.05 34.46
CA ILE A 12 19.48 10.81 33.45
C ILE A 12 19.28 9.48 32.71
N VAL A 13 18.78 8.44 33.38
CA VAL A 13 18.56 7.12 32.76
C VAL A 13 17.40 7.17 31.78
N LEU A 14 16.28 7.78 32.17
CA LEU A 14 15.11 7.93 31.30
C LEU A 14 15.40 8.84 30.11
N SER A 15 16.05 9.98 30.35
CA SER A 15 16.39 10.92 29.28
C SER A 15 17.31 10.27 28.24
N LYS A 16 18.35 9.53 28.66
CA LYS A 16 19.21 8.76 27.75
C LYS A 16 18.42 7.76 26.92
N LYS A 17 17.52 6.97 27.54
CA LYS A 17 16.68 6.02 26.80
C LYS A 17 15.80 6.73 25.76
N ILE A 18 15.15 7.83 26.14
CA ILE A 18 14.32 8.62 25.22
C ILE A 18 15.15 9.11 24.03
N PHE A 19 16.32 9.70 24.27
CA PHE A 19 17.17 10.18 23.19
C PHE A 19 17.69 9.05 22.28
N SER A 20 18.01 7.88 22.85
CA SER A 20 18.36 6.69 22.06
C SER A 20 17.20 6.26 21.15
N TYR A 21 15.97 6.18 21.67
CA TYR A 21 14.79 5.88 20.85
C TYR A 21 14.56 6.94 19.77
N CYS A 22 14.62 8.23 20.12
CA CYS A 22 14.49 9.30 19.12
C CYS A 22 15.53 9.18 18.00
N ARG A 23 16.77 8.76 18.32
CA ARG A 23 17.81 8.53 17.32
C ARG A 23 17.49 7.33 16.42
N LEU A 24 16.97 6.24 16.99
CA LEU A 24 16.53 5.06 16.23
C LEU A 24 15.40 5.44 15.27
N TYR A 25 14.33 6.09 15.74
CA TYR A 25 13.23 6.52 14.87
C TYR A 25 13.71 7.43 13.75
N LYS A 26 14.57 8.42 14.06
CA LYS A 26 15.13 9.32 13.04
C LYS A 26 15.94 8.60 11.97
N LYS A 27 16.68 7.55 12.34
CA LYS A 27 17.46 6.73 11.40
C LYS A 27 16.57 5.85 10.51
N ASN A 28 15.40 5.46 11.03
CA ASN A 28 14.50 4.49 10.40
C ASN A 28 13.22 5.13 9.83
N ILE A 29 13.25 6.44 9.53
CA ILE A 29 12.09 7.14 8.94
C ILE A 29 11.72 6.53 7.59
N PHE A 30 12.71 6.29 6.73
CA PHE A 30 12.53 5.69 5.42
C PHE A 30 13.71 4.77 5.12
N ILE A 31 13.43 3.50 4.82
CA ILE A 31 14.44 2.51 4.44
C ILE A 31 13.99 1.74 3.21
N THR A 32 14.96 1.50 2.32
CA THR A 32 14.79 0.65 1.15
C THR A 32 15.58 -0.65 1.33
N PHE A 33 14.99 -1.77 0.93
CA PHE A 33 15.65 -3.07 0.84
C PHE A 33 15.47 -3.68 -0.54
N GLU A 34 16.57 -4.17 -1.11
CA GLU A 34 16.57 -4.91 -2.38
C GLU A 34 16.06 -6.36 -2.24
N GLN A 35 16.05 -6.90 -1.02
CA GLN A 35 15.66 -8.29 -0.75
C GLN A 35 14.94 -8.38 0.59
N ILE A 36 13.89 -9.20 0.68
CA ILE A 36 13.13 -9.37 1.92
C ILE A 36 14.02 -9.89 3.06
N GLN A 37 15.00 -10.74 2.74
CA GLN A 37 15.88 -11.33 3.74
C GLN A 37 16.68 -10.24 4.47
N SER A 38 17.12 -9.21 3.75
CA SER A 38 17.81 -8.06 4.33
C SER A 38 16.91 -7.26 5.27
N LEU A 39 15.60 -7.17 5.01
CA LEU A 39 14.63 -6.58 5.94
C LEU A 39 14.47 -7.43 7.20
N ILE A 40 14.35 -8.76 7.04
CA ILE A 40 14.18 -9.70 8.15
C ILE A 40 15.37 -9.66 9.10
N GLU A 41 16.58 -9.60 8.56
CA GLU A 41 17.84 -9.55 9.32
C GLU A 41 18.14 -8.17 9.91
N TYR A 42 17.43 -7.13 9.47
CA TYR A 42 17.69 -5.77 9.93
C TYR A 42 17.31 -5.58 11.40
N GLN A 43 18.32 -5.39 12.25
CA GLN A 43 18.19 -5.34 13.72
C GLN A 43 17.15 -4.31 14.22
N GLU A 44 16.96 -3.22 13.49
CA GLU A 44 16.07 -2.12 13.87
C GLU A 44 14.76 -2.13 13.06
N ARG A 45 14.37 -3.26 12.43
CA ARG A 45 13.21 -3.34 11.52
C ARG A 45 11.90 -2.86 12.13
N GLU A 46 11.69 -3.09 13.42
CA GLU A 46 10.46 -2.70 14.13
C GLU A 46 10.33 -1.18 14.35
N TYR A 47 11.38 -0.39 14.03
CA TYR A 47 11.37 1.07 14.11
C TYR A 47 11.20 1.75 12.74
N ILE A 48 11.00 0.97 11.67
CA ILE A 48 10.82 1.50 10.32
C ILE A 48 9.44 2.13 10.17
N GLU A 49 9.39 3.41 9.86
CA GLU A 49 8.14 4.15 9.63
C GLU A 49 7.66 4.06 8.17
N SER A 50 8.59 4.10 7.22
CA SER A 50 8.32 3.95 5.79
C SER A 50 9.29 2.96 5.16
N LEU A 51 8.75 1.97 4.46
CA LEU A 51 9.51 0.85 3.91
C LEU A 51 9.31 0.76 2.39
N CYS A 52 10.40 0.63 1.65
CA CYS A 52 10.39 0.30 0.23
C CYS A 52 11.07 -1.06 -0.01
N ILE A 53 10.37 -1.97 -0.67
CA ILE A 53 10.87 -3.31 -1.00
C ILE A 53 11.00 -3.38 -2.52
N GLU A 54 12.25 -3.51 -2.97
CA GLU A 54 12.65 -3.63 -4.38
C GLU A 54 13.05 -5.08 -4.72
N ASP A 55 12.46 -6.06 -4.02
CA ASP A 55 12.69 -7.48 -4.27
C ASP A 55 12.19 -7.89 -5.65
N LYS A 56 12.50 -9.12 -6.05
CA LYS A 56 12.08 -9.65 -7.33
C LYS A 56 10.55 -9.61 -7.47
N PRO A 57 10.02 -9.36 -8.68
CA PRO A 57 8.58 -9.19 -8.90
C PRO A 57 7.72 -10.40 -8.50
N ASP A 58 8.32 -11.59 -8.48
CA ASP A 58 7.71 -12.87 -8.14
C ASP A 58 7.81 -13.24 -6.65
N HIS A 59 8.49 -12.43 -5.83
CA HIS A 59 8.58 -12.69 -4.40
C HIS A 59 7.22 -12.46 -3.71
N LEU A 60 6.72 -13.48 -3.01
CA LEU A 60 5.50 -13.41 -2.19
C LEU A 60 5.85 -13.09 -0.73
N LEU A 61 5.41 -11.93 -0.26
CA LEU A 61 5.43 -11.51 1.13
C LEU A 61 4.42 -12.33 1.93
N LYS A 62 4.89 -12.86 3.06
CA LYS A 62 4.12 -13.68 3.99
C LYS A 62 3.86 -12.93 5.29
N VAL A 63 2.93 -13.46 6.08
CA VAL A 63 2.68 -12.97 7.43
C VAL A 63 3.96 -13.09 8.27
N GLY A 64 4.42 -11.96 8.82
CA GLY A 64 5.61 -11.86 9.66
C GLY A 64 6.86 -11.29 8.97
N ASP A 65 6.85 -11.18 7.64
CA ASP A 65 7.95 -10.58 6.89
C ASP A 65 8.07 -9.08 7.15
N LEU A 66 6.93 -8.39 7.27
CA LEU A 66 6.84 -6.96 7.54
C LEU A 66 6.92 -6.62 9.04
N PRO A 67 7.47 -5.45 9.42
CA PRO A 67 7.48 -4.95 10.80
C PRO A 67 6.08 -4.85 11.42
N ILE A 68 5.88 -5.41 12.62
CA ILE A 68 4.57 -5.51 13.28
C ILE A 68 4.38 -4.51 14.43
N GLY A 69 5.41 -3.77 14.84
CA GLY A 69 5.37 -2.85 15.99
C GLY A 69 4.46 -1.62 15.88
N GLY A 70 3.62 -1.51 14.84
CA GLY A 70 2.70 -0.38 14.61
C GLY A 70 3.37 0.92 14.16
N VAL A 71 4.70 0.91 14.01
CA VAL A 71 5.49 2.04 13.52
C VAL A 71 5.37 2.20 12.01
N LEU A 72 5.31 1.09 11.27
CA LEU A 72 5.23 1.12 9.82
C LEU A 72 3.90 1.75 9.37
N LYS A 73 4.00 2.91 8.71
CA LYS A 73 2.87 3.69 8.17
C LYS A 73 2.76 3.60 6.66
N ASN A 74 3.91 3.60 5.98
CA ASN A 74 3.96 3.62 4.52
C ASN A 74 4.70 2.39 4.00
N LEU A 75 4.06 1.65 3.11
CA LEU A 75 4.63 0.48 2.45
C LEU A 75 4.71 0.73 0.95
N THR A 76 5.88 0.57 0.36
CA THR A 76 6.10 0.58 -1.08
C THR A 76 6.53 -0.82 -1.52
N ILE A 77 5.75 -1.42 -2.41
CA ILE A 77 5.99 -2.76 -2.98
C ILE A 77 5.77 -2.72 -4.49
N ASN A 78 6.27 -3.73 -5.20
CA ASN A 78 6.12 -3.79 -6.65
C ASN A 78 4.65 -3.87 -7.08
N SER A 79 3.93 -4.87 -6.56
CA SER A 79 2.54 -5.15 -6.88
C SER A 79 1.78 -5.70 -5.67
N LEU A 80 0.45 -5.59 -5.67
CA LEU A 80 -0.38 -6.27 -4.67
C LEU A 80 -0.36 -7.79 -4.83
N SER A 81 -0.02 -8.29 -6.02
CA SER A 81 0.23 -9.72 -6.25
C SER A 81 1.47 -10.24 -5.51
N ASN A 82 2.33 -9.36 -4.99
CA ASN A 82 3.43 -9.75 -4.10
C ASN A 82 2.93 -10.06 -2.68
N LEU A 83 1.66 -9.86 -2.36
CA LEU A 83 1.10 -10.20 -1.05
C LEU A 83 0.38 -11.55 -1.17
N GLU A 84 0.75 -12.52 -0.33
CA GLU A 84 0.04 -13.80 -0.24
C GLU A 84 -1.43 -13.58 0.21
N SER A 85 -1.64 -12.63 1.11
CA SER A 85 -2.97 -12.20 1.57
C SER A 85 -2.89 -10.78 2.14
N GLY A 86 -4.03 -10.12 2.33
CA GLY A 86 -4.07 -8.82 3.00
C GLY A 86 -3.63 -8.86 4.47
N GLU A 87 -3.69 -10.02 5.12
CA GLU A 87 -3.18 -10.22 6.49
C GLU A 87 -1.65 -10.09 6.58
N CYS A 88 -0.94 -10.19 5.45
CA CYS A 88 0.50 -9.94 5.40
C CYS A 88 0.85 -8.48 5.71
N VAL A 89 -0.10 -7.56 5.50
CA VAL A 89 0.07 -6.14 5.82
C VAL A 89 -0.25 -5.91 7.30
N PRO A 90 0.69 -5.39 8.11
CA PRO A 90 0.47 -5.15 9.53
C PRO A 90 -0.60 -4.09 9.80
N HIS A 91 -1.36 -4.29 10.87
CA HIS A 91 -2.22 -3.23 11.43
C HIS A 91 -1.35 -2.03 11.85
N GLY A 92 -1.59 -0.89 11.22
CA GLY A 92 -0.77 0.32 11.42
C GLY A 92 -0.31 0.94 10.11
N VAL A 93 -0.20 0.12 9.05
CA VAL A 93 0.01 0.62 7.69
C VAL A 93 -1.22 1.42 7.26
N GLU A 94 -0.97 2.62 6.78
CA GLU A 94 -1.98 3.62 6.38
C GLU A 94 -2.00 3.81 4.85
N ALA A 95 -0.83 3.69 4.22
CA ALA A 95 -0.67 3.87 2.78
C ALA A 95 0.17 2.76 2.15
N ILE A 96 -0.30 2.24 1.01
CA ILE A 96 0.45 1.33 0.14
C ILE A 96 0.71 2.05 -1.18
N THR A 97 1.96 2.05 -1.64
CA THR A 97 2.38 2.57 -2.94
C THR A 97 2.89 1.42 -3.80
N LEU A 98 2.39 1.35 -5.04
CA LEU A 98 2.79 0.32 -5.98
C LEU A 98 3.80 0.88 -6.97
N VAL A 99 4.95 0.22 -7.13
CA VAL A 99 5.98 0.67 -8.07
C VAL A 99 5.63 0.24 -9.51
N HIS A 100 5.17 -1.00 -9.64
CA HIS A 100 4.90 -1.67 -10.92
C HIS A 100 3.65 -2.53 -10.81
N SER A 101 2.49 -1.92 -10.60
CA SER A 101 1.24 -2.68 -10.61
C SER A 101 0.58 -2.67 -11.98
N TYR A 102 0.20 -3.85 -12.45
CA TYR A 102 -0.87 -4.05 -13.43
C TYR A 102 -1.96 -4.86 -12.72
N PHE A 103 -3.14 -4.27 -12.58
CA PHE A 103 -4.35 -4.88 -12.06
C PHE A 103 -5.07 -5.46 -13.26
N GLU A 104 -5.11 -6.77 -13.43
CA GLU A 104 -6.15 -7.36 -14.29
C GLU A 104 -7.44 -7.38 -13.48
N TYR A 105 -8.58 -6.95 -14.05
CA TYR A 105 -9.85 -7.07 -13.34
C TYR A 105 -10.05 -8.53 -12.90
N PRO A 106 -10.68 -8.75 -11.73
CA PRO A 106 -11.12 -10.07 -11.34
C PRO A 106 -12.09 -10.58 -12.42
N ASN A 107 -11.57 -11.41 -13.33
CA ASN A 107 -12.40 -12.34 -14.08
C ASN A 107 -13.09 -13.19 -13.01
N ASN A 108 -14.39 -13.43 -13.13
CA ASN A 108 -15.13 -14.36 -12.25
C ASN A 108 -14.58 -15.81 -12.26
N ASN A 109 -13.44 -16.07 -12.92
CA ASN A 109 -12.78 -17.36 -13.07
C ASN A 109 -11.26 -17.35 -12.77
N TYR A 110 -10.69 -16.28 -12.20
CA TYR A 110 -9.32 -16.31 -11.67
C TYR A 110 -9.35 -16.02 -10.17
N ASP A 111 -9.11 -17.07 -9.39
CA ASP A 111 -9.04 -17.11 -7.92
C ASP A 111 -7.86 -16.28 -7.34
N ASP A 112 -7.00 -15.73 -8.21
CA ASP A 112 -5.75 -15.04 -7.85
C ASP A 112 -5.87 -13.50 -7.73
N SER A 113 -7.06 -12.93 -7.88
CA SER A 113 -7.20 -11.47 -7.75
C SER A 113 -7.15 -11.05 -6.28
N PHE A 114 -6.06 -10.43 -5.86
CA PHE A 114 -5.93 -9.85 -4.52
C PHE A 114 -7.11 -8.93 -4.20
N HIS A 115 -7.94 -9.32 -3.23
CA HIS A 115 -9.11 -8.55 -2.83
C HIS A 115 -8.69 -7.40 -1.90
N LEU A 116 -8.95 -6.16 -2.30
CA LEU A 116 -8.64 -4.98 -1.47
C LEU A 116 -9.33 -4.99 -0.10
N GLU A 117 -10.43 -5.73 0.03
CA GLU A 117 -11.16 -5.94 1.30
C GLU A 117 -10.38 -6.78 2.31
N SER A 118 -9.39 -7.55 1.85
CA SER A 118 -8.51 -8.34 2.74
C SER A 118 -7.47 -7.47 3.46
N LEU A 119 -7.25 -6.24 3.00
CA LEU A 119 -6.29 -5.34 3.64
C LEU A 119 -6.82 -4.87 5.01
N PRO A 120 -5.92 -4.60 5.97
CA PRO A 120 -6.32 -4.05 7.27
C PRO A 120 -7.08 -2.75 7.10
N SER A 121 -8.08 -2.52 7.96
CA SER A 121 -8.91 -1.30 7.94
C SER A 121 -8.12 0.00 8.18
N THR A 122 -6.87 -0.10 8.65
CA THR A 122 -5.95 1.04 8.77
C THR A 122 -5.46 1.52 7.41
N VAL A 123 -5.40 0.63 6.40
CA VAL A 123 -5.02 1.01 5.04
C VAL A 123 -6.18 1.79 4.42
N HIS A 124 -5.95 3.08 4.20
CA HIS A 124 -6.93 3.98 3.64
C HIS A 124 -6.43 4.72 2.40
N THR A 125 -5.19 4.47 2.01
CA THR A 125 -4.55 5.09 0.84
C THR A 125 -3.87 4.02 -0.02
N LEU A 126 -4.20 3.96 -1.31
CA LEU A 126 -3.51 3.12 -2.28
C LEU A 126 -3.02 3.97 -3.46
N LYS A 127 -1.74 3.90 -3.81
CA LYS A 127 -1.14 4.76 -4.83
C LYS A 127 -0.60 3.96 -6.01
N HIS A 128 -0.67 4.59 -7.18
CA HIS A 128 -0.11 4.10 -8.45
C HIS A 128 -0.65 2.73 -8.88
N ILE A 129 -1.96 2.56 -8.75
CA ILE A 129 -2.64 1.39 -9.31
C ILE A 129 -2.70 1.55 -10.83
N SER A 130 -2.31 0.52 -11.61
CA SER A 130 -2.66 0.50 -13.03
C SER A 130 -3.78 -0.51 -13.26
N LEU A 131 -4.97 -0.10 -13.68
CA LEU A 131 -6.06 -1.02 -14.04
C LEU A 131 -5.93 -1.47 -15.51
N SER A 132 -6.19 -2.75 -15.77
CA SER A 132 -6.18 -3.36 -17.09
C SER A 132 -7.42 -4.25 -17.26
N LYS A 133 -8.13 -4.03 -18.35
CA LYS A 133 -9.38 -4.74 -18.68
C LYS A 133 -9.08 -6.07 -19.37
N PRO A 134 -9.65 -7.20 -18.90
CA PRO A 134 -9.59 -8.47 -19.62
C PRO A 134 -10.13 -8.29 -21.03
N LYS A 135 -9.42 -8.83 -22.03
CA LYS A 135 -9.75 -8.65 -23.47
C LYS A 135 -11.19 -9.08 -23.85
N ASN A 136 -11.82 -9.90 -23.02
CA ASN A 136 -13.09 -10.57 -23.30
C ASN A 136 -14.28 -10.06 -22.47
N GLU A 137 -14.07 -9.15 -21.53
CA GLU A 137 -15.18 -8.59 -20.75
C GLU A 137 -15.55 -7.21 -21.27
N SER A 138 -16.84 -6.93 -21.39
CA SER A 138 -17.37 -5.64 -21.82
C SER A 138 -17.48 -4.65 -20.67
N ASN A 139 -17.83 -5.14 -19.48
CA ASN A 139 -18.07 -4.32 -18.30
C ASN A 139 -17.32 -4.91 -17.11
N CYS A 140 -16.28 -4.22 -16.65
CA CYS A 140 -15.61 -4.58 -15.40
C CYS A 140 -15.82 -3.45 -14.39
N VAL A 141 -16.28 -3.81 -13.19
CA VAL A 141 -16.54 -2.85 -12.10
C VAL A 141 -15.42 -2.99 -11.09
N PHE A 142 -14.70 -1.89 -10.84
CA PHE A 142 -13.71 -1.84 -9.78
C PHE A 142 -14.40 -1.35 -8.51
N VAL A 143 -14.53 -2.22 -7.52
CA VAL A 143 -15.15 -1.88 -6.24
C VAL A 143 -14.05 -1.40 -5.29
N VAL A 144 -14.20 -0.17 -4.82
CA VAL A 144 -13.31 0.42 -3.82
C VAL A 144 -13.88 0.13 -2.43
N PRO A 145 -13.13 -0.54 -1.54
CA PRO A 145 -13.60 -0.77 -0.18
C PRO A 145 -13.83 0.55 0.57
N PRO A 146 -14.83 0.61 1.47
CA PRO A 146 -15.25 1.86 2.12
C PRO A 146 -14.20 2.48 3.04
N ASN A 147 -13.17 1.72 3.46
CA ASN A 147 -12.05 2.23 4.26
C ASN A 147 -11.08 3.10 3.46
N PHE A 148 -11.09 3.04 2.12
CA PHE A 148 -10.21 3.85 1.29
C PHE A 148 -10.70 5.29 1.18
N LYS A 149 -9.84 6.23 1.61
CA LYS A 149 -10.04 7.67 1.47
C LYS A 149 -9.38 8.23 0.22
N SER A 150 -8.34 7.57 -0.28
CA SER A 150 -7.57 8.03 -1.43
C SER A 150 -7.06 6.85 -2.26
N ILE A 151 -7.30 6.92 -3.56
CA ILE A 151 -6.73 6.02 -4.55
C ILE A 151 -6.13 6.87 -5.67
N SER A 152 -4.87 6.62 -6.03
CA SER A 152 -4.25 7.21 -7.22
C SER A 152 -3.89 6.13 -8.24
N PHE A 153 -4.06 6.48 -9.52
CA PHE A 153 -3.75 5.62 -10.65
C PHE A 153 -2.46 6.05 -11.33
N ASN A 154 -1.76 5.11 -11.97
CA ASN A 154 -0.62 5.44 -12.81
C ASN A 154 -1.09 6.16 -14.09
N ASP A 155 -0.38 7.21 -14.51
CA ASP A 155 -0.76 8.12 -15.60
C ASP A 155 -0.90 7.45 -17.00
N PHE A 156 -0.61 6.16 -17.13
CA PHE A 156 -0.64 5.43 -18.41
C PHE A 156 -2.03 4.93 -18.86
N ILE A 157 -3.10 5.43 -18.25
CA ILE A 157 -4.48 5.01 -18.48
C ILE A 157 -5.21 6.08 -19.31
N GLN A 158 -5.27 5.90 -20.65
CA GLN A 158 -6.18 6.65 -21.57
C GLN A 158 -7.66 6.36 -21.28
N TRP A 159 -8.26 6.93 -20.25
CA TRP A 159 -9.66 6.64 -19.90
C TRP A 159 -10.48 7.91 -19.70
N SER A 160 -11.50 8.07 -20.53
CA SER A 160 -12.53 9.09 -20.45
C SER A 160 -13.47 8.76 -19.29
N ILE A 161 -13.25 9.41 -18.15
CA ILE A 161 -14.15 9.35 -16.98
C ILE A 161 -15.40 10.17 -17.31
N SER A 162 -16.54 9.53 -17.55
CA SER A 162 -17.84 10.20 -17.53
C SER A 162 -18.23 10.47 -16.08
N LYS A 163 -18.32 11.74 -15.70
CA LYS A 163 -18.76 12.18 -14.37
C LYS A 163 -20.26 11.94 -14.16
N GLU A 164 -20.68 10.71 -13.92
CA GLU A 164 -21.98 10.42 -13.34
C GLU A 164 -21.91 9.17 -12.46
N THR A 165 -21.63 9.32 -11.16
CA THR A 165 -22.34 8.58 -10.10
C THR A 165 -21.95 9.08 -8.71
N LYS A 166 -22.96 9.39 -7.90
CA LYS A 166 -22.88 9.73 -6.46
C LYS A 166 -22.65 8.53 -5.53
N ASN A 167 -22.33 7.36 -6.08
CA ASN A 167 -22.09 6.12 -5.34
C ASN A 167 -20.68 5.61 -5.72
N ASN A 168 -19.97 4.98 -4.79
CA ASN A 168 -18.56 4.56 -4.83
C ASN A 168 -18.15 3.56 -5.94
N PHE A 169 -18.69 3.69 -7.15
CA PHE A 169 -18.40 2.87 -8.31
C PHE A 169 -17.73 3.72 -9.37
N ILE A 170 -16.54 3.31 -9.81
CA ILE A 170 -15.95 3.79 -11.06
C ILE A 170 -16.53 2.88 -12.15
N GLN A 171 -17.56 3.36 -12.86
CA GLN A 171 -18.04 2.70 -14.07
C GLN A 171 -17.12 3.07 -15.22
N ILE A 172 -16.67 2.04 -15.94
CA ILE A 172 -15.89 2.21 -17.15
C ILE A 172 -16.78 1.86 -18.32
N PRO A 173 -16.95 2.77 -19.28
CA PRO A 173 -17.74 2.49 -20.47
C PRO A 173 -17.03 1.47 -21.36
N ASP A 174 -17.82 0.54 -21.90
CA ASP A 174 -17.36 -0.47 -22.83
C ASP A 174 -16.94 0.16 -24.17
N ILE A 175 -15.64 0.15 -24.49
CA ILE A 175 -15.13 0.56 -25.80
C ILE A 175 -15.35 -0.59 -26.79
N ARG A 176 -16.62 -0.89 -27.09
CA ARG A 176 -17.04 -1.68 -28.26
C ARG A 176 -18.27 -1.05 -28.92
N SER A 177 -18.25 0.27 -29.13
CA SER A 177 -19.14 0.90 -30.11
C SER A 177 -18.59 2.24 -30.61
N LYS A 178 -18.09 2.19 -31.84
CA LYS A 178 -18.19 3.17 -32.94
C LYS A 178 -17.95 4.67 -32.67
N SER A 179 -16.97 5.16 -33.45
CA SER A 179 -16.90 6.45 -34.17
C SER A 179 -16.86 7.74 -33.36
N PHE A 180 -15.70 8.40 -33.36
CA PHE A 180 -15.40 9.80 -33.74
C PHE A 180 -13.86 9.90 -33.72
N LEU A 181 -13.16 9.93 -34.85
CA LEU A 181 -12.97 11.11 -35.69
C LEU A 181 -13.02 10.72 -37.17
N LYS A 182 -13.86 11.44 -37.91
CA LYS A 182 -13.78 11.58 -39.35
C LYS A 182 -12.51 12.37 -39.71
N SER A 183 -11.89 11.95 -40.81
CA SER A 183 -11.11 12.71 -41.80
C SER A 183 -10.08 13.72 -41.30
#